data_AF-F0YHB2-F1
#
_entry.id   AF-F0YHB2-F1
#
_cell.length_a   1.000
_cell.length_b   1.000
_cell.length_c   1.000
_cell.angle_alpha   90.00
_cell.angle_beta   90.00
_cell.angle_gamma   90.00
#
_symmetry.space_group_name_H-M   'P 1'
#
loop_
_entity.id
_entity.type
_entity.pdbx_description
1 polymer ?
#
loop_
_entity_poly.entity_id
_entity_poly.type
_entity_poly.pdbx_seq_one_letter_code
_entity_poly.pdbx_strand_id
1 'polypeptide(L)'
;MTKKGERGVNSAFMTRSTILRRLQLTLKDFRRLCILKGVYPRDPPKAMAKGKDKVYYSVQDVAHLAHEPLVAKFREFKALMTKVRRSAGRRDVGDARRRHEGAPQYTLYHLVRERYPRFELALDDLDDCLSLVYLFATLPGAGRVTPEHTATCKGLCRAWENAVALSGGLTKAFISIKGVYFSADVEGKAVTWLVPHAFTQAVPRDVDLRVMVTFLEFYETLLKTVCFRLYKKLELPFPP
;
A
#
# COMPACT_ATOMS: atom_id res chain seq x y z
N MET A 1 26.73 -27.75 -24.04
CA MET A 1 25.94 -28.40 -22.96
C MET A 1 25.14 -27.34 -22.20
N THR A 2 23.84 -27.24 -22.44
CA THR A 2 22.94 -26.35 -21.66
C THR A 2 22.73 -26.91 -20.27
N LYS A 3 22.90 -26.09 -19.22
CA LYS A 3 22.75 -26.55 -17.83
C LYS A 3 21.28 -26.87 -17.54
N LYS A 4 21.06 -27.95 -16.78
CA LYS A 4 19.74 -28.41 -16.35
C LYS A 4 19.04 -27.27 -15.58
N GLY A 5 17.99 -26.69 -16.15
CA GLY A 5 17.21 -25.58 -15.57
C GLY A 5 17.32 -24.23 -16.30
N GLU A 6 18.14 -24.10 -17.34
CA GLU A 6 18.26 -22.85 -18.12
C GLU A 6 17.16 -22.65 -19.18
N ARG A 7 16.37 -23.69 -19.49
CA ARG A 7 15.26 -23.61 -20.46
C ARG A 7 13.96 -24.17 -19.87
N GLY A 8 12.84 -23.56 -20.23
CA GLY A 8 11.47 -23.97 -19.85
C GLY A 8 10.93 -23.24 -18.62
N VAL A 9 9.87 -23.80 -18.01
CA VAL A 9 9.13 -23.21 -16.87
C VAL A 9 10.06 -22.76 -15.72
N ASN A 10 11.19 -23.44 -15.52
CA ASN A 10 12.16 -23.09 -14.48
C ASN A 10 12.87 -21.74 -14.69
N SER A 11 13.00 -21.24 -15.92
CA SER A 11 13.60 -19.92 -16.18
C SER A 11 12.61 -18.77 -16.00
N ALA A 12 11.30 -19.06 -15.98
CA ALA A 12 10.24 -18.06 -15.83
C ALA A 12 9.99 -17.64 -14.38
N PHE A 13 10.44 -18.44 -13.40
CA PHE A 13 10.21 -18.16 -11.98
C PHE A 13 11.51 -17.99 -11.19
N MET A 14 11.47 -17.08 -10.23
CA MET A 14 12.57 -16.81 -9.32
C MET A 14 12.14 -16.98 -7.87
N THR A 15 13.00 -17.59 -7.05
CA THR A 15 12.75 -17.73 -5.60
C THR A 15 12.98 -16.40 -4.89
N ARG A 16 12.21 -16.15 -3.82
CA ARG A 16 12.34 -14.96 -2.97
C ARG A 16 13.80 -14.65 -2.58
N SER A 17 14.57 -15.64 -2.12
CA SER A 17 15.97 -15.45 -1.70
C SER A 17 16.90 -15.01 -2.84
N THR A 18 16.64 -15.43 -4.08
CA THR A 18 17.41 -14.97 -5.23
C THR A 18 17.06 -13.53 -5.59
N ILE A 19 15.77 -13.17 -5.50
CA ILE A 19 15.29 -11.81 -5.78
C ILE A 19 15.89 -10.81 -4.79
N LEU A 20 15.88 -11.14 -3.49
CA LEU A 20 16.46 -10.27 -2.45
C LEU A 20 17.94 -9.97 -2.71
N ARG A 21 18.73 -10.98 -3.12
CA ARG A 21 20.13 -10.79 -3.50
C ARG A 21 20.29 -9.93 -4.76
N ARG A 22 19.45 -10.14 -5.77
CA ARG A 22 19.50 -9.40 -7.04
C ARG A 22 19.11 -7.92 -6.86
N LEU A 23 18.03 -7.65 -6.14
CA LEU A 23 17.54 -6.29 -5.89
C LEU A 23 18.32 -5.57 -4.77
N GLN A 24 19.16 -6.28 -4.00
CA GLN A 24 19.89 -5.76 -2.84
C GLN A 24 18.99 -5.10 -1.78
N LEU A 25 17.78 -5.63 -1.63
CA LEU A 25 16.77 -5.15 -0.69
C LEU A 25 16.67 -6.08 0.52
N THR A 26 16.22 -5.52 1.65
CA THR A 26 15.85 -6.35 2.81
C THR A 26 14.51 -7.04 2.56
N LEU A 27 14.21 -8.10 3.32
CA LEU A 27 12.89 -8.76 3.22
C LEU A 27 11.74 -7.79 3.53
N LYS A 28 11.97 -6.81 4.44
CA LYS A 28 11.01 -5.75 4.76
C LYS A 28 10.66 -4.93 3.51
N ASP A 29 11.69 -4.39 2.89
CA ASP A 29 11.53 -3.42 1.81
C ASP A 29 11.04 -4.11 0.55
N PHE A 30 11.46 -5.37 0.34
CA PHE A 30 10.94 -6.20 -0.75
C PHE A 30 9.44 -6.47 -0.60
N ARG A 31 8.96 -6.88 0.58
CA ARG A 31 7.52 -7.06 0.82
C ARG A 31 6.76 -5.76 0.60
N ARG A 32 7.30 -4.64 1.08
CA ARG A 32 6.71 -3.31 0.88
C ARG A 32 6.58 -2.98 -0.60
N LEU A 33 7.66 -3.15 -1.35
CA LEU A 33 7.71 -2.91 -2.80
C LEU A 33 6.70 -3.80 -3.55
N CYS A 34 6.61 -5.08 -3.19
CA CYS A 34 5.64 -6.00 -3.78
C CYS A 34 4.20 -5.54 -3.57
N ILE A 35 3.84 -5.09 -2.36
CA ILE A 35 2.50 -4.55 -2.06
C ILE A 35 2.24 -3.29 -2.90
N LEU A 36 3.17 -2.34 -2.87
CA LEU A 36 3.04 -1.07 -3.58
C LEU A 36 2.91 -1.27 -5.10
N LYS A 37 3.62 -2.24 -5.68
CA LYS A 37 3.53 -2.57 -7.11
C LYS A 37 2.47 -3.59 -7.48
N GLY A 38 1.88 -4.30 -6.52
CA GLY A 38 0.89 -5.35 -6.80
C GLY A 38 1.53 -6.60 -7.38
N VAL A 39 2.77 -6.92 -6.96
CA VAL A 39 3.47 -8.14 -7.37
C VAL A 39 3.23 -9.23 -6.33
N TYR A 40 2.54 -10.28 -6.76
CA TYR A 40 2.14 -11.38 -5.90
C TYR A 40 2.99 -12.63 -6.15
N PRO A 41 3.18 -13.49 -5.14
CA PRO A 41 3.77 -14.79 -5.36
C PRO A 41 2.91 -15.62 -6.33
N ARG A 42 3.56 -16.49 -7.11
CA ARG A 42 2.92 -17.35 -8.11
C ARG A 42 3.21 -18.81 -7.79
N ASP A 43 2.20 -19.65 -7.93
CA ASP A 43 2.37 -21.10 -7.87
C ASP A 43 2.81 -21.62 -9.24
N PRO A 44 4.01 -22.21 -9.35
CA PRO A 44 4.52 -22.71 -10.62
C PRO A 44 3.74 -23.97 -11.05
N PRO A 45 3.39 -24.11 -12.34
CA PRO A 45 2.55 -25.21 -12.83
C PRO A 45 3.25 -26.58 -12.80
N LYS A 46 4.58 -26.60 -12.65
CA LYS A 46 5.38 -27.82 -12.53
C LYS A 46 6.25 -27.74 -11.29
N ALA A 47 6.56 -28.90 -10.71
CA ALA A 47 7.47 -29.00 -9.59
C ALA A 47 8.82 -28.36 -9.95
N MET A 48 9.16 -27.29 -9.26
CA MET A 48 10.38 -26.53 -9.51
C MET A 48 11.59 -27.30 -8.95
N ALA A 49 12.73 -27.21 -9.65
CA ALA A 49 13.97 -27.87 -9.25
C ALA A 49 14.47 -27.44 -7.84
N LYS A 50 14.03 -26.28 -7.34
CA LYS A 50 14.43 -25.72 -6.05
C LYS A 50 13.51 -26.14 -4.89
N GLY A 51 12.51 -26.99 -5.13
CA GLY A 51 11.56 -27.51 -4.13
C GLY A 51 10.20 -26.80 -4.15
N LYS A 52 9.15 -27.49 -3.70
CA LYS A 52 7.76 -26.96 -3.68
C LYS A 52 7.50 -25.97 -2.53
N ASP A 53 8.21 -26.09 -1.42
CA ASP A 53 7.99 -25.28 -0.19
C ASP A 53 8.54 -23.84 -0.27
N LYS A 54 8.84 -23.36 -1.48
CA LYS A 54 9.44 -22.03 -1.70
C LYS A 54 8.45 -21.12 -2.38
N VAL A 55 8.52 -19.85 -1.98
CA VAL A 55 7.75 -18.79 -2.62
C VAL A 55 8.46 -18.37 -3.91
N TYR A 56 7.73 -18.46 -5.02
CA TYR A 56 8.17 -18.10 -6.36
C TYR A 56 7.48 -16.81 -6.84
N TYR A 57 8.20 -16.04 -7.66
CA TYR A 57 7.67 -14.87 -8.37
C TYR A 57 8.04 -14.99 -9.85
N SER A 58 7.27 -14.34 -10.72
CA SER A 58 7.60 -14.26 -12.14
C SER A 58 8.89 -13.44 -12.35
N VAL A 59 9.75 -13.90 -13.25
CA VAL A 59 10.98 -13.18 -13.63
C VAL A 59 10.65 -11.84 -14.32
N GLN A 60 9.54 -11.77 -15.05
CA GLN A 60 9.07 -10.52 -15.68
C GLN A 60 8.68 -9.49 -14.62
N ASP A 61 7.89 -9.89 -13.62
CA ASP A 61 7.51 -9.00 -12.51
C ASP A 61 8.75 -8.51 -11.76
N VAL A 62 9.72 -9.39 -11.51
CA VAL A 62 10.98 -9.02 -10.86
C VAL A 62 11.81 -8.05 -11.70
N ALA A 63 11.77 -8.17 -13.03
CA ALA A 63 12.42 -7.22 -13.93
C ALA A 63 11.76 -5.84 -13.83
N HIS A 64 10.43 -5.77 -13.84
CA HIS A 64 9.69 -4.52 -13.64
C HIS A 64 10.00 -3.89 -12.27
N LEU A 65 10.06 -4.70 -11.21
CA LEU A 65 10.47 -4.22 -9.88
C LEU A 65 11.88 -3.62 -9.86
N ALA A 66 12.81 -4.15 -10.67
CA ALA A 66 14.19 -3.68 -10.69
C ALA A 66 14.33 -2.27 -11.28
N HIS A 67 13.43 -1.87 -12.18
CA HIS A 67 13.43 -0.55 -12.81
C HIS A 67 12.68 0.51 -11.98
N GLU A 68 12.07 0.10 -10.86
CA GLU A 68 11.21 1.00 -10.10
C GLU A 68 12.00 2.06 -9.31
N PRO A 69 11.65 3.37 -9.41
CA PRO A 69 12.37 4.44 -8.69
C PRO A 69 12.38 4.27 -7.17
N LEU A 70 11.34 3.63 -6.60
CA LEU A 70 11.27 3.33 -5.17
C LEU A 70 12.42 2.45 -4.68
N VAL A 71 13.01 1.60 -5.54
CA VAL A 71 14.16 0.78 -5.17
C VAL A 71 15.36 1.65 -4.82
N ALA A 72 15.62 2.71 -5.61
CA ALA A 72 16.69 3.67 -5.32
C ALA A 72 16.42 4.39 -4.00
N LYS A 73 15.17 4.84 -3.77
CA LYS A 73 14.78 5.51 -2.52
C LYS A 73 14.92 4.62 -1.28
N PHE A 74 14.57 3.34 -1.36
CA PHE A 74 14.79 2.41 -0.25
C PHE A 74 16.29 2.18 0.04
N ARG A 75 17.14 2.18 -0.99
CA ARG A 75 18.60 2.09 -0.82
C ARG A 75 19.17 3.36 -0.19
N GLU A 76 18.74 4.54 -0.64
CA GLU A 76 19.10 5.84 -0.05
C GLU A 76 18.70 5.90 1.44
N PHE A 77 17.45 5.53 1.74
CA PHE A 77 16.94 5.50 3.11
C PHE A 77 17.75 4.53 3.99
N LYS A 78 18.06 3.34 3.50
CA LYS A 78 18.90 2.36 4.22
C LYS A 78 20.31 2.89 4.50
N ALA A 79 20.93 3.55 3.52
CA ALA A 79 22.25 4.15 3.67
C ALA A 79 22.23 5.26 4.73
N LEU A 80 21.20 6.11 4.72
CA LEU A 80 20.99 7.14 5.72
C LEU A 80 20.78 6.55 7.12
N MET A 81 19.89 5.57 7.26
CA MET A 81 19.64 4.92 8.56
C MET A 81 20.88 4.25 9.13
N THR A 82 21.79 3.76 8.27
CA THR A 82 23.09 3.23 8.71
C THR A 82 23.97 4.34 9.30
N LYS A 83 24.00 5.53 8.67
CA LYS A 83 24.72 6.71 9.20
C LYS A 83 24.10 7.22 10.51
N VAL A 84 22.77 7.27 10.60
CA VAL A 84 22.04 7.64 11.83
C VAL A 84 22.42 6.69 12.96
N ARG A 85 22.38 5.37 12.73
CA ARG A 85 22.77 4.36 13.73
C ARG A 85 24.23 4.48 14.16
N ARG A 86 25.15 4.76 13.24
CA ARG A 86 26.57 4.99 13.57
C ARG A 86 26.75 6.20 14.49
N SER A 87 26.02 7.27 14.26
CA SER A 87 26.09 8.51 15.04
C SER A 87 25.47 8.34 16.42
N ALA A 88 24.31 7.69 16.48
CA ALA A 88 23.66 7.29 17.73
C ALA A 88 24.57 6.35 18.56
N GLY A 89 25.27 5.42 17.92
CA GLY A 89 26.25 4.54 18.59
C GLY A 89 27.46 5.29 19.16
N ARG A 90 27.81 6.45 18.59
CA ARG A 90 28.84 7.37 19.11
C ARG A 90 28.31 8.34 20.17
N ARG A 91 27.04 8.19 20.58
CA ARG A 91 26.31 9.09 21.50
C ARG A 91 26.16 10.53 20.99
N ASP A 92 26.33 10.76 19.70
CA ASP A 92 26.01 12.05 19.07
C ASP A 92 24.53 12.08 18.67
N VAL A 93 23.70 12.45 19.64
CA VAL A 93 22.23 12.48 19.49
C VAL A 93 21.79 13.64 18.58
N GLY A 94 22.48 14.77 18.61
CA GLY A 94 22.14 15.95 17.81
C GLY A 94 22.32 15.69 16.32
N ASP A 95 23.47 15.15 15.95
CA ASP A 95 23.78 14.81 14.56
C ASP A 95 22.95 13.62 14.06
N ALA A 96 22.62 12.66 14.93
CA ALA A 96 21.67 11.59 14.61
C ALA A 96 20.26 12.13 14.29
N ARG A 97 19.76 13.08 15.08
CA ARG A 97 18.45 13.71 14.87
C ARG A 97 18.40 14.52 13.58
N ARG A 98 19.39 15.38 13.34
CA ARG A 98 19.49 16.18 12.11
C ARG A 98 19.48 15.30 10.85
N ARG A 99 20.22 14.19 10.88
CA ARG A 99 20.23 13.24 9.76
C ARG A 99 18.92 12.50 9.59
N HIS A 100 18.21 12.21 10.67
CA HIS A 100 16.89 11.57 10.60
C HIS A 100 15.83 12.51 10.00
N GLU A 101 15.87 13.79 10.35
CA GLU A 101 14.97 14.82 9.79
C GLU A 101 15.19 15.01 8.29
N GLY A 102 16.43 14.86 7.81
CA GLY A 102 16.78 14.85 6.38
C GLY A 102 16.45 13.55 5.64
N ALA A 103 15.57 12.69 6.17
CA ALA A 103 15.22 11.43 5.54
C ALA A 103 14.50 11.64 4.19
N PRO A 104 14.90 10.91 3.13
CA PRO A 104 14.26 11.04 1.83
C PRO A 104 12.82 10.58 1.93
N GLN A 105 11.89 11.46 1.59
CA GLN A 105 10.49 11.11 1.37
C GLN A 105 10.31 10.64 -0.07
N TYR A 106 9.36 9.74 -0.28
CA TYR A 106 8.94 9.33 -1.62
C TYR A 106 7.43 9.51 -1.74
N THR A 107 6.98 9.62 -2.97
CA THR A 107 5.56 9.80 -3.31
C THR A 107 5.07 8.59 -4.09
N LEU A 108 3.81 8.18 -3.89
CA LEU A 108 3.22 7.02 -4.57
C LEU A 108 2.32 7.40 -5.77
N TYR A 109 2.19 8.70 -6.09
CA TYR A 109 1.31 9.16 -7.17
C TYR A 109 1.62 8.53 -8.54
N HIS A 110 2.90 8.30 -8.86
CA HIS A 110 3.29 7.65 -10.10
C HIS A 110 2.78 6.20 -10.19
N LEU A 111 2.76 5.47 -9.08
CA LEU A 111 2.21 4.11 -9.02
C LEU A 111 0.70 4.09 -9.25
N VAL A 112 -0.03 5.03 -8.66
CA VAL A 112 -1.48 5.14 -8.84
C VAL A 112 -1.79 5.39 -10.31
N ARG A 113 -1.06 6.29 -10.97
CA ARG A 113 -1.24 6.60 -12.40
C ARG A 113 -0.87 5.44 -13.32
N GLU A 114 0.16 4.68 -12.99
CA GLU A 114 0.58 3.51 -13.76
C GLU A 114 -0.43 2.36 -13.61
N ARG A 115 -0.93 2.12 -12.39
CA ARG A 115 -1.91 1.06 -12.12
C ARG A 115 -3.29 1.38 -12.66
N TYR A 116 -3.71 2.64 -12.58
CA TYR A 116 -5.03 3.10 -13.02
C TYR A 116 -4.88 4.21 -14.06
N PRO A 117 -4.59 3.87 -15.33
CA PRO A 117 -4.52 4.86 -16.41
C PRO A 117 -5.84 5.60 -16.64
N ARG A 118 -6.95 4.95 -16.33
CA ARG A 118 -8.32 5.51 -16.41
C ARG A 118 -8.90 5.62 -15.02
N PHE A 119 -9.68 6.68 -14.79
CA PHE A 119 -10.32 6.92 -13.50
C PHE A 119 -11.31 5.84 -13.11
N GLU A 120 -12.08 5.33 -14.07
CA GLU A 120 -13.01 4.23 -13.87
C GLU A 120 -12.34 2.99 -13.26
N LEU A 121 -11.09 2.68 -13.63
CA LEU A 121 -10.36 1.54 -13.06
C LEU A 121 -9.95 1.78 -11.61
N ALA A 122 -9.73 3.04 -11.22
CA ALA A 122 -9.46 3.40 -9.83
C ALA A 122 -10.72 3.27 -8.95
N LEU A 123 -11.91 3.43 -9.52
CA LEU A 123 -13.18 3.24 -8.82
C LEU A 123 -13.46 1.76 -8.54
N ASP A 124 -13.05 0.84 -9.42
CA ASP A 124 -13.26 -0.61 -9.24
C ASP A 124 -12.53 -1.14 -7.99
N ASP A 125 -11.34 -0.62 -7.69
CA ASP A 125 -10.54 -1.01 -6.52
C ASP A 125 -10.86 -0.15 -5.27
N LEU A 126 -11.85 0.75 -5.36
CA LEU A 126 -12.14 1.71 -4.29
C LEU A 126 -12.88 1.08 -3.11
N ASP A 127 -13.62 -0.02 -3.33
CA ASP A 127 -14.36 -0.75 -2.30
C ASP A 127 -13.44 -1.23 -1.14
N ASP A 128 -12.35 -1.91 -1.51
CA ASP A 128 -11.32 -2.38 -0.57
C ASP A 128 -10.55 -1.22 0.06
N CYS A 129 -10.24 -0.21 -0.75
CA CYS A 129 -9.56 1.00 -0.31
C CYS A 129 -10.33 1.72 0.80
N LEU A 130 -11.61 2.01 0.57
CA LEU A 130 -12.48 2.68 1.54
C LEU A 130 -12.64 1.83 2.80
N SER A 131 -12.94 0.54 2.66
CA SER A 131 -13.12 -0.36 3.80
C SER A 131 -11.89 -0.40 4.70
N LEU A 132 -10.68 -0.41 4.13
CA LEU A 132 -9.45 -0.35 4.91
C LEU A 132 -9.24 1.02 5.58
N VAL A 133 -9.45 2.12 4.86
CA VAL A 133 -9.30 3.48 5.42
C VAL A 133 -10.28 3.71 6.57
N TYR A 134 -11.53 3.27 6.44
CA TYR A 134 -12.53 3.33 7.51
C TYR A 134 -12.15 2.48 8.73
N LEU A 135 -11.57 1.30 8.52
CA LEU A 135 -11.04 0.49 9.63
C LEU A 135 -9.93 1.25 10.37
N PHE A 136 -8.94 1.81 9.66
CA PHE A 136 -7.85 2.56 10.30
C PHE A 136 -8.30 3.88 10.94
N ALA A 137 -9.41 4.46 10.49
CA ALA A 137 -10.03 5.63 11.11
C ALA A 137 -10.64 5.32 12.49
N THR A 138 -11.10 4.09 12.73
CA THR A 138 -11.69 3.68 14.02
C THR A 138 -10.67 3.06 14.99
N LEU A 139 -9.53 2.58 14.49
CA LEU A 139 -8.50 1.99 15.34
C LEU A 139 -7.86 3.03 16.30
N PRO A 140 -7.57 2.64 17.56
CA PRO A 140 -6.82 3.48 18.47
C PRO A 140 -5.37 3.63 17.98
N GLY A 141 -4.79 4.82 18.17
CA GLY A 141 -3.39 5.10 17.85
C GLY A 141 -2.46 4.35 18.81
N ALA A 142 -2.18 3.08 18.53
CA ALA A 142 -1.34 2.22 19.36
C ALA A 142 -0.27 1.49 18.53
N GLY A 143 0.96 1.49 19.04
CA GLY A 143 2.08 0.75 18.48
C GLY A 143 2.54 1.27 17.11
N ARG A 144 2.16 0.58 16.04
CA ARG A 144 2.57 0.89 14.65
C ARG A 144 1.60 1.81 13.93
N VAL A 145 0.37 1.94 14.42
CA VAL A 145 -0.61 2.90 13.90
C VAL A 145 -0.37 4.21 14.63
N THR A 146 0.26 5.16 13.94
CA THR A 146 0.51 6.49 14.49
C THR A 146 -0.79 7.31 14.49
N PRO A 147 -0.98 8.23 15.45
CA PRO A 147 -2.10 9.16 15.44
C PRO A 147 -2.23 9.96 14.13
N GLU A 148 -1.11 10.26 13.47
CA GLU A 148 -1.07 10.97 12.18
C GLU A 148 -1.79 10.20 11.05
N HIS A 149 -1.54 8.90 10.93
CA HIS A 149 -2.25 8.02 10.00
C HIS A 149 -3.75 7.97 10.28
N THR A 150 -4.14 7.80 11.55
CA THR A 150 -5.56 7.78 11.94
C THR A 150 -6.24 9.12 11.64
N ALA A 151 -5.58 10.25 11.91
CA ALA A 151 -6.11 11.58 11.59
C ALA A 151 -6.26 11.78 10.06
N THR A 152 -5.27 11.34 9.29
CA THR A 152 -5.32 11.36 7.82
C THR A 152 -6.48 10.53 7.29
N CYS A 153 -6.66 9.30 7.78
CA CYS A 153 -7.76 8.42 7.40
C CYS A 153 -9.12 9.06 7.72
N LYS A 154 -9.29 9.62 8.92
CA LYS A 154 -10.51 10.34 9.31
C LYS A 154 -10.81 11.52 8.38
N GLY A 155 -9.79 12.29 8.01
CA GLY A 155 -9.93 13.39 7.05
C GLY A 155 -10.38 12.93 5.67
N LEU A 156 -9.80 11.83 5.17
CA LEU A 156 -10.17 11.25 3.88
C LEU A 156 -11.58 10.64 3.89
N CYS A 157 -11.98 9.94 4.95
CA CYS A 157 -13.35 9.44 5.12
C CYS A 157 -14.36 10.59 5.04
N ARG A 158 -14.11 11.69 5.77
CA ARG A 158 -14.99 12.88 5.73
C ARG A 158 -15.02 13.52 4.34
N ALA A 159 -13.87 13.62 3.67
CA ALA A 159 -13.81 14.17 2.32
C ALA A 159 -14.63 13.30 1.34
N TRP A 160 -14.56 11.98 1.46
CA TRP A 160 -15.36 11.04 0.68
C TRP A 160 -16.86 11.16 0.98
N GLU A 161 -17.24 11.15 2.26
CA GLU A 161 -18.63 11.31 2.70
C GLU A 161 -19.25 12.61 2.17
N ASN A 162 -18.52 13.72 2.28
CA ASN A 162 -18.93 15.01 1.75
C ASN A 162 -19.11 14.95 0.22
N ALA A 163 -18.19 14.32 -0.52
CA ALA A 163 -18.31 14.20 -1.97
C ALA A 163 -19.54 13.39 -2.38
N VAL A 164 -19.82 12.28 -1.70
CA VAL A 164 -21.00 11.43 -1.96
C VAL A 164 -22.30 12.12 -1.55
N ALA A 165 -22.30 12.84 -0.43
CA ALA A 165 -23.46 13.59 0.04
C ALA A 165 -23.81 14.74 -0.93
N LEU A 166 -22.81 15.47 -1.42
CA LEU A 166 -23.00 16.58 -2.36
C LEU A 166 -23.38 16.10 -3.77
N SER A 167 -22.87 14.94 -4.21
CA SER A 167 -23.26 14.38 -5.50
C SER A 167 -24.64 13.73 -5.50
N GLY A 168 -25.20 13.44 -4.31
CA GLY A 168 -26.45 12.69 -4.18
C GLY A 168 -26.36 11.24 -4.67
N GLY A 169 -25.15 10.69 -4.75
CA GLY A 169 -24.89 9.38 -5.37
C GLY A 169 -25.21 8.16 -4.50
N LEU A 170 -25.62 8.34 -3.24
CA LEU A 170 -25.90 7.21 -2.35
C LEU A 170 -27.15 6.43 -2.81
N THR A 171 -27.00 5.14 -3.09
CA THR A 171 -28.08 4.30 -3.63
C THR A 171 -28.64 3.33 -2.60
N LYS A 172 -27.78 2.66 -1.83
CA LYS A 172 -28.19 1.61 -0.88
C LYS A 172 -27.43 1.74 0.44
N ALA A 173 -28.11 1.38 1.53
CA ALA A 173 -27.52 1.25 2.85
C ALA A 173 -28.02 -0.03 3.52
N PHE A 174 -27.13 -0.76 4.20
CA PHE A 174 -27.47 -1.98 4.91
C PHE A 174 -26.71 -2.06 6.25
N ILE A 175 -27.45 -2.14 7.34
CA ILE A 175 -26.88 -2.25 8.69
C ILE A 175 -26.67 -3.73 9.02
N SER A 176 -25.46 -4.08 9.42
CA SER A 176 -25.09 -5.43 9.83
C SER A 176 -24.47 -5.43 11.23
N ILE A 177 -24.20 -6.64 11.75
CA ILE A 177 -23.44 -6.84 12.99
C ILE A 177 -22.01 -6.25 12.88
N LYS A 178 -21.41 -6.27 11.69
CA LYS A 178 -20.03 -5.79 11.45
C LYS A 178 -19.92 -4.26 11.39
N GLY A 179 -21.00 -3.59 11.03
CA GLY A 179 -21.01 -2.18 10.68
C GLY A 179 -22.10 -1.88 9.65
N VAL A 180 -22.00 -0.70 9.03
CA VAL A 180 -22.94 -0.23 8.01
C VAL A 180 -22.29 -0.33 6.64
N TYR A 181 -22.92 -1.07 5.73
CA TYR A 181 -22.57 -1.11 4.32
C TYR A 181 -23.27 0.02 3.59
N PHE A 182 -22.51 0.81 2.84
CA PHE A 182 -23.01 1.83 1.94
C PHE A 182 -22.67 1.46 0.50
N SER A 183 -23.56 1.80 -0.42
CA SER A 183 -23.31 1.70 -1.86
C SER A 183 -23.68 3.02 -2.51
N ALA A 184 -22.78 3.59 -3.31
CA ALA A 184 -23.00 4.81 -4.05
C ALA A 184 -22.66 4.64 -5.53
N ASP A 185 -23.46 5.25 -6.40
CA ASP A 185 -23.13 5.40 -7.81
C ASP A 185 -22.19 6.60 -7.98
N VAL A 186 -20.98 6.33 -8.46
CA VAL A 186 -19.96 7.34 -8.73
C VAL A 186 -19.53 7.18 -10.17
N GLU A 187 -19.90 8.15 -11.02
CA GLU A 187 -19.62 8.13 -12.46
C GLU A 187 -20.11 6.86 -13.17
N GLY A 188 -21.28 6.33 -12.79
CA GLY A 188 -21.85 5.12 -13.39
C GLY A 188 -21.25 3.80 -12.89
N LYS A 189 -20.43 3.85 -11.83
CA LYS A 189 -19.93 2.67 -11.13
C LYS A 189 -20.46 2.62 -9.70
N ALA A 190 -20.98 1.46 -9.32
CA ALA A 190 -21.40 1.22 -7.94
C ALA A 190 -20.18 0.92 -7.08
N VAL A 191 -19.86 1.82 -6.15
CA VAL A 191 -18.81 1.66 -5.14
C VAL A 191 -19.48 1.25 -3.83
N THR A 192 -19.04 0.15 -3.22
CA THR A 192 -19.60 -0.39 -1.97
C THR A 192 -18.53 -0.49 -0.90
N TRP A 193 -18.78 0.10 0.27
CA TRP A 193 -17.80 0.07 1.37
C TRP A 193 -18.47 -0.20 2.72
N LEU A 194 -17.67 -0.71 3.66
CA LEU A 194 -18.09 -0.99 5.02
C LEU A 194 -17.54 0.05 5.99
N VAL A 195 -18.43 0.71 6.73
CA VAL A 195 -18.09 1.55 7.87
C VAL A 195 -18.29 0.72 9.15
N PRO A 196 -17.21 0.36 9.86
CA PRO A 196 -17.32 -0.41 11.10
C PRO A 196 -18.02 0.41 12.19
N HIS A 197 -18.74 -0.26 13.09
CA HIS A 197 -19.31 0.38 14.27
C HIS A 197 -18.20 1.02 15.11
N ALA A 198 -18.46 2.20 15.67
CA ALA A 198 -17.51 3.00 16.44
C ALA A 198 -17.26 2.44 17.86
N PHE A 199 -16.86 1.18 17.94
CA PHE A 199 -16.46 0.53 19.19
C PHE A 199 -14.95 0.57 19.36
N THR A 200 -14.48 0.58 20.61
CA THR A 200 -13.07 0.39 20.93
C THR A 200 -12.66 -1.04 20.58
N GLN A 201 -11.98 -1.21 19.45
CA GLN A 201 -11.48 -2.50 19.02
C GLN A 201 -10.12 -2.80 19.66
N ALA A 202 -9.95 -4.00 20.19
CA ALA A 202 -8.65 -4.51 20.58
C ALA A 202 -7.94 -5.06 19.33
N VAL A 203 -6.73 -4.60 19.05
CA VAL A 203 -5.94 -5.11 17.92
C VAL A 203 -5.44 -6.52 18.26
N PRO A 204 -5.81 -7.56 17.48
CA PRO A 204 -5.31 -8.91 17.70
C PRO A 204 -3.79 -9.00 17.47
N ARG A 205 -3.10 -9.85 18.24
CA ARG A 205 -1.62 -9.97 18.17
C ARG A 205 -1.12 -10.74 16.95
N ASP A 206 -1.98 -11.53 16.34
CA ASP A 206 -1.75 -12.37 15.15
C ASP A 206 -1.78 -11.58 13.84
N VAL A 207 -2.30 -10.36 13.85
CA VAL A 207 -2.41 -9.51 12.67
C VAL A 207 -1.10 -8.74 12.42
N ASP A 208 -0.50 -8.93 11.24
CA ASP A 208 0.68 -8.18 10.80
C ASP A 208 0.29 -6.77 10.31
N LEU A 209 0.11 -5.85 11.26
CA LEU A 209 -0.19 -4.44 11.00
C LEU A 209 0.83 -3.76 10.07
N ARG A 210 2.06 -4.26 9.99
CA ARG A 210 3.08 -3.63 9.13
C ARG A 210 2.80 -3.86 7.65
N VAL A 211 2.21 -4.99 7.31
CA VAL A 211 1.70 -5.24 5.96
C VAL A 211 0.52 -4.31 5.70
N MET A 212 -0.44 -4.25 6.63
CA MET A 212 -1.64 -3.42 6.47
C MET A 212 -1.32 -1.92 6.33
N VAL A 213 -0.38 -1.38 7.09
CA VAL A 213 0.06 0.03 6.96
C VAL A 213 0.66 0.30 5.58
N THR A 214 1.30 -0.68 4.94
CA THR A 214 1.80 -0.51 3.57
C THR A 214 0.65 -0.43 2.56
N PHE A 215 -0.39 -1.24 2.73
CA PHE A 215 -1.61 -1.13 1.91
C PHE A 215 -2.29 0.21 2.14
N LEU A 216 -2.41 0.63 3.40
CA LEU A 216 -3.00 1.90 3.78
C LEU A 216 -2.28 3.08 3.10
N GLU A 217 -0.95 3.10 3.09
CA GLU A 217 -0.17 4.15 2.44
C GLU A 217 -0.50 4.32 0.94
N PHE A 218 -0.69 3.19 0.24
CA PHE A 218 -1.12 3.21 -1.16
C PHE A 218 -2.57 3.69 -1.30
N TYR A 219 -3.47 3.16 -0.47
CA TYR A 219 -4.89 3.51 -0.47
C TYR A 219 -5.17 4.96 -0.07
N GLU A 220 -4.42 5.54 0.87
CA GLU A 220 -4.46 6.97 1.18
C GLU A 220 -4.13 7.80 -0.07
N THR A 221 -3.12 7.38 -0.85
CA THR A 221 -2.73 8.10 -2.08
C THR A 221 -3.77 7.93 -3.18
N LEU A 222 -4.34 6.73 -3.33
CA LEU A 222 -5.42 6.42 -4.25
C LEU A 222 -6.66 7.28 -3.93
N LEU A 223 -7.14 7.23 -2.68
CA LEU A 223 -8.31 7.96 -2.22
C LEU A 223 -8.11 9.47 -2.33
N LYS A 224 -6.93 10.01 -1.98
CA LYS A 224 -6.59 11.43 -2.23
C LYS A 224 -6.74 11.80 -3.70
N THR A 225 -6.25 10.96 -4.61
CA THR A 225 -6.31 11.20 -6.05
C THR A 225 -7.76 11.14 -6.57
N VAL A 226 -8.56 10.21 -6.02
CA VAL A 226 -9.98 10.08 -6.35
C VAL A 226 -10.79 11.26 -5.84
N CYS A 227 -10.68 11.59 -4.54
CA CYS A 227 -11.36 12.74 -3.96
C CYS A 227 -10.97 14.03 -4.66
N PHE A 228 -9.68 14.27 -4.96
CA PHE A 228 -9.26 15.46 -5.70
C PHE A 228 -10.00 15.61 -7.04
N ARG A 229 -10.19 14.52 -7.78
CA ARG A 229 -10.93 14.54 -9.04
C ARG A 229 -12.44 14.77 -8.85
N LEU A 230 -13.04 14.15 -7.84
CA LEU A 230 -14.45 14.35 -7.52
C LEU A 230 -14.74 15.80 -7.10
N TYR A 231 -13.92 16.36 -6.21
CA TYR A 231 -14.04 17.77 -5.80
C TYR A 231 -13.84 18.73 -6.95
N LYS A 232 -12.86 18.46 -7.83
CA LYS A 232 -12.66 19.25 -9.04
C LYS A 232 -13.88 19.22 -9.96
N LYS A 233 -14.60 18.09 -10.04
CA LYS A 233 -15.85 17.98 -10.81
C LYS A 233 -17.02 18.71 -10.16
N LEU A 234 -17.04 18.79 -8.84
CA LEU A 234 -18.01 19.56 -8.07
C LEU A 234 -17.64 21.06 -7.98
N GLU A 235 -16.55 21.50 -8.61
CA GLU A 235 -16.01 22.87 -8.54
C GLU A 235 -15.68 23.33 -7.11
N LEU A 236 -15.29 22.40 -6.24
CA LEU A 236 -14.93 22.66 -4.85
C LEU A 236 -13.42 22.57 -4.62
N PRO A 237 -12.86 23.35 -3.67
CA PRO A 237 -11.46 23.22 -3.28
C PRO A 237 -11.20 21.87 -2.57
N PHE A 238 -10.02 21.28 -2.81
CA PHE A 238 -9.54 20.10 -2.10
C PHE A 238 -8.12 20.35 -1.57
N PRO A 239 -7.81 20.02 -0.32
CA PRO A 239 -8.71 19.48 0.73
C PRO A 239 -9.81 20.49 1.14
N PRO A 240 -10.99 20.01 1.57
CA PRO A 240 -12.10 20.87 2.04
C PRO A 240 -11.82 21.54 3.38
#